data_AF-A0AAD7ESN6-F1
#
_entry.id   AF-A0AAD7ESN6-F1
#
_cell.length_a   1.000
_cell.length_b   1.000
_cell.length_c   1.000
_cell.angle_alpha   90.00
_cell.angle_beta   90.00
_cell.angle_gamma   90.00
#
_symmetry.space_group_name_H-M   'P 1'
#
loop_
_entity.id
_entity.type
_entity.pdbx_description
1 polymer ?
#
loop_
_entity_poly.entity_id
_entity_poly.type
_entity_poly.pdbx_seq_one_letter_code
_entity_poly.pdbx_strand_id
1 'polypeptide(L)'
;MPKTPSPKATKPKPPYTLTKGKKRGLLAQSGQATLENIVALQQQGLNVNGKAFNTTKKYNETTAAGRKWLALYVGEKEEGRKTKGKEAKQMSAESDSESSDGDSDFEDDPDPMAPDAAEFHQAKDGDTSFNFDAPEYRHAFDAIPTEHSPEMLSLYLVYKIYGQGRKIGTADTIHAAFKYMWKMSRTITSSLLPELTGLFKWESTYPTDVQKWITEFATGADLPRANGTFSTHCFRRGGAQYRFMFAAVGRQWTLWQVRWWGRWAEGEHRETLIKYLLDELNTYEDDYSGMLLPSQPDTDRNFLGEGSSIAPATAENITQLHQSLSTDIRSLSGAFDRLLSIVASTITGSASQPSPSIGSDRANIPDTQSGLMIQCPRGPPAFHLTRPLFPISLSTPAIIATSNSVGMRSHKRDSWRIIVEHWEKGDPTHGLTTPLRDWPKEWLMGMNKPLAMKHTQRKIIATEFIVQYNRNEEDFLKAYPEAEDGSSRLLAAINEARKKRGDPIPRK
;
A
#
# COMPACT_ATOMS: atom_id res chain seq x y z
N MET A 1 -34.86 -65.40 -10.82
CA MET A 1 -33.94 -64.68 -11.72
C MET A 1 -34.71 -63.66 -12.53
N PRO A 2 -34.58 -62.34 -12.26
CA PRO A 2 -35.25 -61.32 -13.05
C PRO A 2 -34.34 -60.79 -14.17
N LYS A 3 -34.90 -60.71 -15.38
CA LYS A 3 -34.23 -60.24 -16.60
C LYS A 3 -34.09 -58.72 -16.58
N THR A 4 -32.86 -58.23 -16.73
CA THR A 4 -32.51 -56.83 -16.97
C THR A 4 -32.86 -56.39 -18.40
N PRO A 5 -33.46 -55.22 -18.63
CA PRO A 5 -33.67 -54.69 -19.98
C PRO A 5 -32.45 -53.92 -20.49
N SER A 6 -32.10 -54.20 -21.75
CA SER A 6 -30.96 -53.66 -22.51
C SER A 6 -31.21 -52.22 -23.00
N PRO A 7 -30.18 -51.34 -23.07
CA PRO A 7 -30.34 -49.94 -23.44
C PRO A 7 -30.40 -49.72 -24.96
N LYS A 8 -31.33 -48.85 -25.39
CA LYS A 8 -31.54 -48.42 -26.79
C LYS A 8 -30.47 -47.42 -27.24
N ALA A 9 -29.88 -47.69 -28.41
CA ALA A 9 -28.91 -46.85 -29.09
C ALA A 9 -29.57 -45.61 -29.74
N THR A 10 -29.02 -44.42 -29.48
CA THR A 10 -29.35 -43.15 -30.14
C THR A 10 -28.51 -42.92 -31.39
N LYS A 11 -29.17 -42.59 -32.51
CA LYS A 11 -28.54 -42.26 -33.81
C LYS A 11 -27.98 -40.81 -33.82
N PRO A 12 -26.89 -40.55 -34.57
CA PRO A 12 -26.29 -39.21 -34.68
C PRO A 12 -27.04 -38.29 -35.66
N LYS A 13 -27.09 -36.99 -35.35
CA LYS A 13 -27.62 -35.91 -36.21
C LYS A 13 -26.56 -35.43 -37.22
N PRO A 14 -26.96 -34.99 -38.43
CA PRO A 14 -26.03 -34.49 -39.45
C PRO A 14 -25.63 -33.02 -39.22
N PRO A 15 -24.51 -32.55 -39.82
CA PRO A 15 -23.97 -31.20 -39.60
C PRO A 15 -24.65 -30.14 -40.47
N TYR A 16 -24.85 -28.95 -39.90
CA TYR A 16 -25.33 -27.74 -40.56
C TYR A 16 -24.21 -27.11 -41.41
N THR A 17 -24.54 -26.73 -42.65
CA THR A 17 -23.71 -25.93 -43.55
C THR A 17 -23.92 -24.43 -43.32
N LEU A 18 -22.82 -23.67 -43.22
CA LEU A 18 -22.81 -22.20 -43.16
C LEU A 18 -22.81 -21.62 -44.58
N THR A 19 -23.80 -20.80 -44.92
CA THR A 19 -23.79 -19.95 -46.12
C THR A 19 -23.19 -18.58 -45.81
N LYS A 20 -22.08 -18.24 -46.50
CA LYS A 20 -21.47 -16.91 -46.51
C LYS A 20 -22.20 -16.04 -47.54
N GLY A 21 -22.62 -14.84 -47.15
CA GLY A 21 -23.17 -13.86 -48.08
C GLY A 21 -23.27 -12.43 -47.54
N LYS A 22 -22.43 -11.54 -48.10
CA LYS A 22 -22.76 -10.14 -48.45
C LYS A 22 -22.86 -9.11 -47.30
N LYS A 23 -21.73 -8.50 -46.93
CA LYS A 23 -21.65 -7.15 -46.31
C LYS A 23 -20.47 -6.35 -46.87
N ARG A 24 -20.71 -5.59 -47.93
CA ARG A 24 -19.87 -4.45 -48.35
C ARG A 24 -20.84 -3.37 -48.84
N GLY A 25 -21.04 -2.34 -48.02
CA GLY A 25 -21.95 -1.23 -48.33
C GLY A 25 -22.34 -0.33 -47.15
N LEU A 26 -22.01 -0.69 -45.90
CA LEU A 26 -22.50 0.01 -44.69
C LEU A 26 -21.45 0.83 -43.92
N LEU A 27 -20.27 1.10 -44.50
CA LEU A 27 -19.16 1.69 -43.73
C LEU A 27 -19.11 3.23 -43.68
N ALA A 28 -19.88 3.95 -44.49
CA ALA A 28 -19.77 5.42 -44.57
C ALA A 28 -20.75 6.18 -43.66
N GLN A 29 -21.86 5.58 -43.23
CA GLN A 29 -22.83 6.20 -42.29
C GLN A 29 -22.47 6.00 -40.81
N SER A 30 -21.41 5.24 -40.52
CA SER A 30 -21.04 4.84 -39.15
C SER A 30 -20.42 5.97 -38.33
N GLY A 31 -19.77 6.96 -38.95
CA GLY A 31 -19.00 7.98 -38.22
C GLY A 31 -19.87 8.98 -37.44
N GLN A 32 -20.93 9.49 -38.08
CA GLN A 32 -21.85 10.45 -37.45
C GLN A 32 -22.69 9.80 -36.35
N ALA A 33 -23.21 8.59 -36.60
CA ALA A 33 -23.95 7.83 -35.58
C ALA A 33 -23.07 7.48 -34.37
N THR A 34 -21.76 7.26 -34.59
CA THR A 34 -20.81 7.00 -33.49
C THR A 34 -20.57 8.26 -32.65
N LEU A 35 -20.44 9.43 -33.28
CA LEU A 35 -20.30 10.71 -32.56
C LEU A 35 -21.57 11.07 -31.79
N GLU A 36 -22.76 10.88 -32.39
CA GLU A 36 -24.04 11.09 -31.71
C GLU A 36 -24.23 10.13 -30.53
N ASN A 37 -23.82 8.87 -30.67
CA ASN A 37 -23.82 7.90 -29.58
C ASN A 37 -22.83 8.27 -28.46
N ILE A 38 -21.65 8.80 -28.78
CA ILE A 38 -20.68 9.28 -27.77
C ILE A 38 -21.26 10.47 -26.99
N VAL A 39 -21.90 11.42 -27.68
CA VAL A 39 -22.56 12.57 -27.04
C VAL A 39 -23.74 12.12 -26.18
N ALA A 40 -24.55 11.16 -26.65
CA ALA A 40 -25.66 10.59 -25.89
C ALA A 40 -25.18 9.79 -24.65
N LEU A 41 -24.10 9.03 -24.78
CA LEU A 41 -23.47 8.30 -23.66
C LEU A 41 -22.83 9.25 -22.64
N GLN A 42 -22.23 10.35 -23.09
CA GLN A 42 -21.78 11.42 -22.17
C GLN A 42 -22.97 12.00 -21.40
N GLN A 43 -24.09 12.29 -22.07
CA GLN A 43 -25.29 12.80 -21.40
C GLN A 43 -25.91 11.78 -20.44
N GLN A 44 -25.91 10.49 -20.77
CA GLN A 44 -26.37 9.43 -19.86
C GLN A 44 -25.43 9.22 -18.67
N GLY A 45 -24.11 9.23 -18.87
CA GLY A 45 -23.13 9.11 -17.79
C GLY A 45 -23.17 10.25 -16.78
N LEU A 46 -23.63 11.43 -17.21
CA LEU A 46 -23.91 12.57 -16.31
C LEU A 46 -25.08 12.30 -15.36
N ASN A 47 -26.09 11.52 -15.78
CA ASN A 47 -27.22 11.16 -14.92
C ASN A 47 -26.87 10.07 -13.90
N VAL A 48 -25.92 9.18 -14.20
CA VAL A 48 -25.52 8.05 -13.33
C VAL A 48 -24.81 8.52 -12.05
N ASN A 49 -24.12 9.66 -12.09
CA ASN A 49 -23.35 10.15 -10.94
C ASN A 49 -24.17 10.99 -9.93
N GLY A 50 -25.49 11.11 -10.11
CA GLY A 50 -26.41 11.72 -9.14
C GLY A 50 -26.14 13.19 -8.81
N LYS A 51 -25.27 13.88 -9.56
CA LYS A 51 -25.01 15.31 -9.37
C LYS A 51 -26.02 16.13 -10.14
N ALA A 52 -26.58 17.15 -9.49
CA ALA A 52 -27.49 18.09 -10.14
C ALA A 52 -26.83 18.72 -11.38
N PHE A 53 -27.58 18.82 -12.48
CA PHE A 53 -27.14 19.36 -13.78
C PHE A 53 -26.33 20.67 -13.66
N ASN A 54 -26.77 21.58 -12.79
CA ASN A 54 -26.10 22.86 -12.53
C ASN A 54 -24.67 22.69 -11.98
N THR A 55 -24.42 21.65 -11.18
CA THR A 55 -23.09 21.37 -10.63
C THR A 55 -22.14 20.90 -11.72
N THR A 56 -22.61 20.00 -12.59
CA THR A 56 -21.84 19.53 -13.74
C THR A 56 -21.49 20.68 -14.68
N LYS A 57 -22.46 21.55 -15.00
CA LYS A 57 -22.24 22.74 -15.82
C LYS A 57 -21.14 23.63 -15.22
N LYS A 58 -21.26 23.95 -13.92
CA LYS A 58 -20.27 24.76 -13.19
C LYS A 58 -18.87 24.13 -13.22
N TYR A 59 -18.78 22.80 -13.07
CA TYR A 59 -17.50 22.10 -13.11
C TYR A 59 -16.86 22.13 -14.51
N ASN A 60 -17.66 21.97 -15.57
CA ASN A 60 -17.18 22.07 -16.94
C ASN A 60 -16.67 23.49 -17.28
N GLU A 61 -17.38 24.52 -16.83
CA GLU A 61 -16.93 25.92 -16.96
C GLU A 61 -15.62 26.16 -16.21
N THR A 62 -15.50 25.56 -15.01
CA THR A 62 -14.30 25.70 -14.17
C THR A 62 -13.07 25.01 -14.79
N THR A 63 -13.22 23.80 -15.36
CA THR A 63 -12.12 23.11 -16.03
C THR A 63 -11.76 23.76 -17.37
N ALA A 64 -12.74 24.29 -18.11
CA ALA A 64 -12.50 25.08 -19.30
C ALA A 64 -11.70 26.36 -19.00
N ALA A 65 -12.02 27.06 -17.91
CA ALA A 65 -11.25 28.22 -17.46
C ALA A 65 -9.80 27.85 -17.09
N GLY A 66 -9.59 26.70 -16.44
CA GLY A 66 -8.25 26.17 -16.16
C GLY A 66 -7.45 25.87 -17.42
N ARG A 67 -8.07 25.19 -18.41
CA ARG A 67 -7.43 24.93 -19.72
C ARG A 67 -7.06 26.22 -20.46
N LYS A 68 -7.95 27.21 -20.47
CA LYS A 68 -7.67 28.52 -21.09
C LYS A 68 -6.49 29.23 -20.40
N TRP A 69 -6.46 29.21 -19.07
CA TRP A 69 -5.33 29.76 -18.32
C TRP A 69 -4.02 29.07 -18.66
N LEU A 70 -4.02 27.73 -18.71
CA LEU A 70 -2.82 26.95 -19.06
C LEU A 70 -2.31 27.29 -20.47
N ALA A 71 -3.20 27.43 -21.44
CA ALA A 71 -2.83 27.81 -22.80
C ALA A 71 -2.20 29.22 -22.88
N LEU A 72 -2.73 30.19 -22.12
CA LEU A 72 -2.15 31.53 -22.04
C LEU A 72 -0.80 31.52 -21.30
N TYR A 73 -0.72 30.81 -20.18
CA TYR A 73 0.48 30.71 -19.35
C TYR A 73 1.67 30.12 -20.14
N VAL A 74 1.42 29.07 -20.94
CA VAL A 74 2.45 28.48 -21.81
C VAL A 74 2.72 29.37 -23.04
N GLY A 75 1.71 30.06 -23.58
CA GLY A 75 1.85 30.93 -24.75
C GLY A 75 2.64 32.22 -24.50
N GLU A 76 2.40 32.92 -23.40
CA GLU A 76 3.08 34.17 -23.02
C GLU A 76 4.60 33.98 -22.87
N LYS A 77 5.01 32.81 -22.37
CA LYS A 77 6.42 32.41 -22.22
C LYS A 77 7.13 32.26 -23.58
N GLU A 78 6.45 31.67 -24.57
CA GLU A 78 7.03 31.52 -25.91
C GLU A 78 7.18 32.86 -26.64
N GLU A 79 6.23 33.78 -26.46
CA GLU A 79 6.31 35.12 -27.07
C GLU A 79 7.41 35.96 -26.43
N GLY A 80 7.54 35.96 -25.10
CA GLY A 80 8.63 36.64 -24.38
C GLY A 80 10.02 36.11 -24.75
N ARG A 81 10.13 34.84 -25.14
CA ARG A 81 11.38 34.25 -25.64
C ARG A 81 11.70 34.69 -27.06
N LYS A 82 10.69 34.82 -27.93
CA LYS A 82 10.87 35.32 -29.30
C LYS A 82 11.32 36.77 -29.33
N THR A 83 10.89 37.61 -28.39
CA THR A 83 11.34 39.00 -28.26
C THR A 83 12.75 39.08 -27.68
N LYS A 84 13.04 38.40 -26.55
CA LYS A 84 14.40 38.37 -25.97
C LYS A 84 15.46 37.79 -26.91
N GLY A 85 15.11 36.77 -27.71
CA GLY A 85 16.01 36.21 -28.71
C GLY A 85 16.31 37.16 -29.89
N LYS A 86 15.39 38.08 -30.20
CA LYS A 86 15.62 39.14 -31.20
C LYS A 86 16.47 40.28 -30.65
N GLU A 87 16.22 40.69 -29.41
CA GLU A 87 17.01 41.73 -28.72
C GLU A 87 18.45 41.30 -28.47
N ALA A 88 18.68 40.06 -28.00
CA ALA A 88 20.03 39.54 -27.81
C ALA A 88 20.82 39.45 -29.13
N LYS A 89 20.14 39.14 -30.25
CA LYS A 89 20.76 39.12 -31.58
C LYS A 89 21.01 40.52 -32.15
N GLN A 90 20.26 41.52 -31.70
CA GLN A 90 20.47 42.93 -32.05
C GLN A 90 21.64 43.52 -31.24
N MET A 91 21.75 43.21 -29.94
CA MET A 91 22.86 43.67 -29.10
C MET A 91 24.21 43.00 -29.45
N SER A 92 24.19 41.76 -29.97
CA SER A 92 25.41 41.11 -30.49
C SER A 92 25.90 41.65 -31.84
N ALA A 93 25.12 42.53 -32.50
CA ALA A 93 25.51 43.15 -33.77
C ALA A 93 26.03 44.59 -33.60
N GLU A 94 25.95 45.15 -32.39
CA GLU A 94 26.26 46.56 -32.11
C GLU A 94 27.40 46.74 -31.09
N SER A 95 28.11 45.66 -30.75
CA SER A 95 29.26 45.64 -29.84
C SER A 95 30.57 45.33 -30.60
N ASP A 96 30.90 46.21 -31.55
CA ASP A 96 32.22 46.31 -32.19
C ASP A 96 32.63 47.79 -32.32
N SER A 97 32.55 48.58 -31.23
CA SER A 97 33.29 49.84 -31.07
C SER A 97 33.06 50.43 -29.67
N GLU A 98 34.02 50.27 -28.76
CA GLU A 98 34.77 51.39 -28.16
C GLU A 98 35.60 50.93 -26.96
N SER A 99 36.89 51.15 -27.12
CA SER A 99 38.01 51.11 -26.16
C SER A 99 37.77 52.11 -25.01
N SER A 100 38.01 51.72 -23.76
CA SER A 100 39.28 51.81 -23.01
C SER A 100 39.46 53.14 -22.28
N ASP A 101 40.04 52.99 -21.08
CA ASP A 101 40.57 53.98 -20.14
C ASP A 101 39.51 54.49 -19.14
N GLY A 102 39.60 54.27 -17.83
CA GLY A 102 40.77 54.00 -16.99
C GLY A 102 40.77 55.05 -15.87
N ASP A 103 40.94 54.57 -14.63
CA ASP A 103 41.22 55.33 -13.41
C ASP A 103 40.09 56.16 -12.76
N SER A 104 39.60 55.64 -11.62
CA SER A 104 39.51 56.46 -10.41
C SER A 104 39.59 55.58 -9.17
N ASP A 105 40.73 55.71 -8.49
CA ASP A 105 40.91 55.40 -7.08
C ASP A 105 39.90 56.20 -6.24
N PHE A 106 39.11 55.52 -5.44
CA PHE A 106 38.43 56.13 -4.30
C PHE A 106 38.37 55.11 -3.16
N GLU A 107 39.40 55.17 -2.31
CA GLU A 107 39.30 54.70 -0.93
C GLU A 107 38.34 55.65 -0.20
N ASP A 108 37.31 55.10 0.46
CA ASP A 108 36.79 55.72 1.67
C ASP A 108 36.08 54.68 2.54
N ASP A 109 36.40 54.82 3.81
CA ASP A 109 36.26 53.93 4.94
C ASP A 109 34.80 53.62 5.38
N PRO A 110 34.64 52.61 6.26
CA PRO A 110 33.37 51.99 6.59
C PRO A 110 32.67 52.68 7.76
N ASP A 111 31.34 52.76 7.70
CA ASP A 111 30.52 53.08 8.87
C ASP A 111 29.53 51.94 9.20
N PRO A 112 29.15 51.79 10.48
CA PRO A 112 28.78 50.51 11.06
C PRO A 112 27.26 50.40 11.29
N MET A 113 26.85 49.20 11.72
CA MET A 113 25.54 48.85 12.30
C MET A 113 24.42 48.43 11.32
N ALA A 114 24.32 47.11 11.12
CA ALA A 114 23.03 46.43 11.24
C ALA A 114 23.25 44.99 11.77
N PRO A 115 22.43 44.52 12.72
CA PRO A 115 22.69 43.31 13.48
C PRO A 115 22.31 42.04 12.72
N ASP A 116 23.18 41.05 12.89
CA ASP A 116 23.04 39.60 12.79
C ASP A 116 21.64 39.04 12.45
N ALA A 117 21.52 38.56 11.22
CA ALA A 117 20.46 37.65 10.77
C ALA A 117 21.08 36.50 9.94
N ALA A 118 22.25 36.02 10.36
CA ALA A 118 23.01 35.01 9.62
C ALA A 118 23.21 33.74 10.46
N GLU A 119 22.13 33.00 10.71
CA GLU A 119 22.22 31.57 10.99
C GLU A 119 20.99 30.83 10.46
N PHE A 120 20.84 30.81 9.12
CA PHE A 120 20.09 29.77 8.43
C PHE A 120 21.02 29.14 7.40
N HIS A 121 21.53 27.97 7.75
CA HIS A 121 22.51 27.24 6.97
C HIS A 121 22.09 27.07 5.50
N GLN A 122 23.05 27.46 4.67
CA GLN A 122 23.22 27.19 3.25
C GLN A 122 22.96 25.70 2.95
N ALA A 123 21.73 25.36 2.59
CA ALA A 123 21.42 24.11 1.91
C ALA A 123 21.96 24.23 0.48
N LYS A 124 22.94 23.39 0.14
CA LYS A 124 23.56 23.34 -1.18
C LYS A 124 22.50 23.24 -2.28
N ASP A 125 22.55 24.20 -3.20
CA ASP A 125 21.77 24.27 -4.42
C ASP A 125 21.99 23.01 -5.27
N GLY A 126 21.12 22.02 -5.08
CA GLY A 126 20.82 21.04 -6.11
C GLY A 126 19.91 21.73 -7.10
N ASP A 127 20.45 22.05 -8.28
CA ASP A 127 19.76 22.64 -9.43
C ASP A 127 18.49 21.84 -9.78
N THR A 128 17.40 22.16 -9.09
CA THR A 128 16.03 21.80 -9.42
C THR A 128 15.36 23.06 -9.94
N SER A 129 16.01 23.71 -10.90
CA SER A 129 15.33 24.64 -11.80
C SER A 129 14.15 23.90 -12.42
N PHE A 130 12.95 24.17 -11.92
CA PHE A 130 11.72 23.64 -12.47
C PHE A 130 11.63 24.12 -13.92
N ASN A 131 11.89 23.20 -14.85
CA ASN A 131 11.86 23.50 -16.27
C ASN A 131 10.40 23.57 -16.73
N PHE A 132 9.73 24.70 -16.48
CA PHE A 132 8.35 24.97 -16.89
C PHE A 132 8.14 24.98 -18.41
N ASP A 133 9.20 24.83 -19.20
CA ASP A 133 9.16 24.86 -20.66
C ASP A 133 8.98 23.47 -21.28
N ALA A 134 8.78 22.41 -20.49
CA ALA A 134 8.50 21.09 -21.04
C ALA A 134 7.18 21.13 -21.85
N PRO A 135 7.17 20.71 -23.13
CA PRO A 135 5.97 20.75 -23.98
C PRO A 135 4.82 19.91 -23.40
N GLU A 136 5.14 18.99 -22.51
CA GLU A 136 4.23 18.10 -21.78
C GLU A 136 3.27 18.86 -20.86
N TYR A 137 3.63 20.06 -20.38
CA TYR A 137 2.76 20.89 -19.55
C TYR A 137 1.50 21.38 -20.29
N ARG A 138 1.54 21.47 -21.63
CA ARG A 138 0.36 21.85 -22.45
C ARG A 138 -0.82 20.91 -22.27
N HIS A 139 -0.51 19.65 -21.98
CA HIS A 139 -1.49 18.56 -21.85
C HIS A 139 -1.89 18.28 -20.40
N ALA A 140 -1.38 19.07 -19.44
CA ALA A 140 -1.60 18.83 -18.01
C ALA A 140 -3.09 18.88 -17.59
N PHE A 141 -3.94 19.59 -18.33
CA PHE A 141 -5.39 19.68 -18.05
C PHE A 141 -6.27 18.95 -19.08
N ASP A 142 -5.69 17.97 -19.79
CA ASP A 142 -6.43 17.10 -20.68
C ASP A 142 -7.36 16.15 -19.91
N ALA A 143 -8.22 15.45 -20.67
CA ALA A 143 -9.22 14.55 -20.12
C ALA A 143 -8.60 13.43 -19.27
N ILE A 144 -7.39 13.00 -19.61
CA ILE A 144 -6.62 11.99 -18.88
C ILE A 144 -5.51 12.74 -18.13
N PRO A 145 -5.40 12.60 -16.80
CA PRO A 145 -4.33 13.27 -16.05
C PRO A 145 -2.96 12.71 -16.47
N THR A 146 -2.01 13.62 -16.69
CA THR A 146 -0.60 13.32 -16.93
C THR A 146 0.18 13.40 -15.61
N GLU A 147 1.47 13.05 -15.63
CA GLU A 147 2.35 13.20 -14.45
C GLU A 147 2.47 14.67 -13.98
N HIS A 148 2.31 15.62 -14.91
CA HIS A 148 2.39 17.07 -14.66
C HIS A 148 1.06 17.71 -14.23
N SER A 149 -0.06 16.97 -14.28
CA SER A 149 -1.38 17.46 -13.91
C SER A 149 -1.47 18.02 -12.47
N PRO A 150 -0.92 17.36 -11.43
CA PRO A 150 -1.01 17.85 -10.05
C PRO A 150 -0.24 19.17 -9.85
N GLU A 151 0.91 19.29 -10.50
CA GLU A 151 1.77 20.46 -10.40
C GLU A 151 1.12 21.68 -11.05
N MET A 152 0.66 21.55 -12.30
CA MET A 152 -0.05 22.64 -12.99
C MET A 152 -1.36 23.02 -12.29
N LEU A 153 -2.06 22.04 -11.69
CA LEU A 153 -3.23 22.34 -10.88
C LEU A 153 -2.86 23.17 -9.65
N SER A 154 -1.75 22.85 -8.99
CA SER A 154 -1.26 23.59 -7.82
C SER A 154 -0.90 25.03 -8.20
N LEU A 155 -0.18 25.24 -9.32
CA LEU A 155 0.12 26.57 -9.84
C LEU A 155 -1.13 27.36 -10.20
N TYR A 156 -2.12 26.72 -10.84
CA TYR A 156 -3.38 27.37 -11.16
C TYR A 156 -4.15 27.80 -9.91
N LEU A 157 -4.14 26.98 -8.85
CA LEU A 157 -4.76 27.31 -7.57
C LEU A 157 -4.06 28.49 -6.89
N VAL A 158 -2.72 28.51 -6.88
CA VAL A 158 -1.92 29.63 -6.36
C VAL A 158 -2.24 30.91 -7.12
N TYR A 159 -2.26 30.87 -8.45
CA TYR A 159 -2.64 32.00 -9.30
C TYR A 159 -4.05 32.52 -8.98
N LYS A 160 -5.03 31.62 -8.76
CA LYS A 160 -6.40 32.03 -8.44
C LYS A 160 -6.54 32.63 -7.05
N ILE A 161 -5.90 32.04 -6.04
CA ILE A 161 -5.99 32.53 -4.66
C ILE A 161 -5.22 33.83 -4.51
N TYR A 162 -3.92 33.82 -4.84
CA TYR A 162 -3.03 34.94 -4.58
C TYR A 162 -3.04 35.95 -5.73
N GLY A 163 -2.92 35.49 -6.98
CA GLY A 163 -2.88 36.37 -8.14
C GLY A 163 -4.21 37.10 -8.43
N GLN A 164 -5.35 36.49 -8.07
CA GLN A 164 -6.69 37.08 -8.28
C GLN A 164 -7.45 37.41 -6.98
N GLY A 165 -6.81 37.26 -5.81
CA GLY A 165 -7.43 37.55 -4.51
C GLY A 165 -8.69 36.73 -4.19
N ARG A 166 -8.79 35.48 -4.71
CA ARG A 166 -9.98 34.63 -4.47
C ARG A 166 -9.89 33.92 -3.13
N LYS A 167 -11.06 33.63 -2.56
CA LYS A 167 -11.17 32.89 -1.29
C LYS A 167 -10.85 31.40 -1.47
N ILE A 168 -10.47 30.73 -0.38
CA ILE A 168 -10.15 29.29 -0.36
C ILE A 168 -11.26 28.40 -0.95
N GLY A 169 -12.54 28.75 -0.78
CA GLY A 169 -13.65 27.99 -1.37
C GLY A 169 -13.65 27.96 -2.90
N THR A 170 -12.99 28.91 -3.57
CA THR A 170 -12.74 28.86 -5.01
C THR A 170 -11.75 27.75 -5.37
N ALA A 171 -10.71 27.56 -4.55
CA ALA A 171 -9.73 26.49 -4.74
C ALA A 171 -10.36 25.11 -4.58
N ASP A 172 -11.20 24.93 -3.57
CA ASP A 172 -11.96 23.69 -3.37
C ASP A 172 -12.87 23.38 -4.56
N THR A 173 -13.53 24.40 -5.12
CA THR A 173 -14.39 24.26 -6.30
C THR A 173 -13.58 23.84 -7.52
N ILE A 174 -12.41 24.45 -7.75
CA ILE A 174 -11.51 24.10 -8.86
C ILE A 174 -11.02 22.66 -8.70
N HIS A 175 -10.50 22.31 -7.53
CA HIS A 175 -10.00 20.96 -7.26
C HIS A 175 -11.11 19.90 -7.44
N ALA A 176 -12.32 20.17 -6.93
CA ALA A 176 -13.46 19.27 -7.10
C ALA A 176 -13.89 19.11 -8.57
N ALA A 177 -13.80 20.18 -9.37
CA ALA A 177 -14.10 20.16 -10.80
C ALA A 177 -13.11 19.29 -11.59
N PHE A 178 -11.80 19.45 -11.35
CA PHE A 178 -10.75 18.64 -11.98
C PHE A 178 -10.82 17.16 -11.55
N LYS A 179 -11.02 16.91 -10.25
CA LYS A 179 -11.24 15.55 -9.73
C LYS A 179 -12.44 14.88 -10.39
N TYR A 180 -13.53 15.61 -10.59
CA TYR A 180 -14.72 15.10 -11.27
C TYR A 180 -14.45 14.81 -12.75
N MET A 181 -13.78 15.72 -13.47
CA MET A 181 -13.41 15.54 -14.86
C MET A 181 -12.56 14.29 -15.07
N TRP A 182 -11.48 14.11 -14.30
CA TRP A 182 -10.61 12.93 -14.43
C TRP A 182 -11.29 11.64 -14.00
N LYS A 183 -12.17 11.68 -12.99
CA LYS A 183 -12.98 10.51 -12.62
C LYS A 183 -13.91 10.11 -13.77
N MET A 184 -14.57 11.07 -14.41
CA MET A 184 -15.47 10.82 -15.53
C MET A 184 -14.73 10.25 -16.74
N SER A 185 -13.56 10.81 -17.07
CA SER A 185 -12.73 10.30 -18.16
C SER A 185 -12.28 8.87 -17.89
N ARG A 186 -11.89 8.51 -16.65
CA ARG A 186 -11.56 7.11 -16.32
C ARG A 186 -12.75 6.17 -16.54
N THR A 187 -13.96 6.60 -16.18
CA THR A 187 -15.17 5.81 -16.44
C THR A 187 -15.41 5.64 -17.95
N ILE A 188 -15.31 6.72 -18.72
CA ILE A 188 -15.51 6.70 -20.18
C ILE A 188 -14.44 5.84 -20.87
N THR A 189 -13.17 6.04 -20.53
CA THR A 189 -12.04 5.25 -21.03
C THR A 189 -12.20 3.78 -20.64
N SER A 190 -12.63 3.47 -19.41
CA SER A 190 -12.92 2.10 -18.99
C SER A 190 -14.08 1.47 -19.77
N SER A 191 -15.13 2.23 -20.10
CA SER A 191 -16.30 1.72 -20.82
C SER A 191 -16.12 1.64 -22.34
N LEU A 192 -15.23 2.46 -22.93
CA LEU A 192 -15.01 2.52 -24.38
C LEU A 192 -13.81 1.71 -24.87
N LEU A 193 -12.79 1.46 -24.05
CA LEU A 193 -11.65 0.61 -24.45
C LEU A 193 -12.02 -0.83 -24.89
N PRO A 194 -13.06 -1.50 -24.32
CA PRO A 194 -13.42 -2.86 -24.73
C PRO A 194 -13.84 -3.00 -26.20
N GLU A 195 -14.30 -1.92 -26.86
CA GLU A 195 -14.68 -1.96 -28.28
C GLU A 195 -13.50 -1.71 -29.23
N LEU A 196 -12.42 -1.05 -28.77
CA LEU A 196 -11.29 -0.66 -29.63
C LEU A 196 -10.07 -1.59 -29.52
N THR A 197 -9.91 -2.33 -28.43
CA THR A 197 -8.78 -3.27 -28.25
C THR A 197 -9.29 -4.70 -28.18
N GLY A 198 -9.52 -5.31 -29.34
CA GLY A 198 -10.06 -6.68 -29.48
C GLY A 198 -9.16 -7.82 -28.99
N LEU A 199 -8.28 -7.62 -28.00
CA LEU A 199 -7.34 -8.66 -27.56
C LEU A 199 -7.54 -9.20 -26.13
N PHE A 200 -8.18 -8.51 -25.19
CA PHE A 200 -8.47 -9.11 -23.87
C PHE A 200 -9.72 -8.49 -23.24
N LYS A 201 -10.83 -9.24 -23.30
CA LYS A 201 -12.13 -8.85 -22.73
C LYS A 201 -12.15 -9.15 -21.23
N TRP A 202 -11.49 -8.33 -20.42
CA TRP A 202 -11.46 -8.47 -18.97
C TRP A 202 -12.85 -8.29 -18.32
N GLU A 203 -13.76 -7.56 -18.97
CA GLU A 203 -15.12 -7.31 -18.44
C GLU A 203 -16.08 -8.51 -18.53
N SER A 204 -15.74 -9.58 -19.26
CA SER A 204 -16.52 -10.82 -19.23
C SER A 204 -15.85 -11.96 -18.46
N THR A 205 -14.75 -11.68 -17.76
CA THR A 205 -14.11 -12.69 -16.91
C THR A 205 -14.91 -12.75 -15.62
N TYR A 206 -15.83 -13.71 -15.54
CA TYR A 206 -16.59 -13.91 -14.32
C TYR A 206 -15.60 -14.30 -13.21
N PRO A 207 -15.89 -13.97 -11.93
CA PRO A 207 -15.04 -14.40 -10.80
C PRO A 207 -14.70 -15.90 -10.82
N THR A 208 -15.56 -16.70 -11.45
CA THR A 208 -15.39 -18.13 -11.71
C THR A 208 -14.25 -18.45 -12.69
N ASP A 209 -14.04 -17.63 -13.71
CA ASP A 209 -13.00 -17.84 -14.72
C ASP A 209 -11.62 -17.54 -14.16
N VAL A 210 -11.50 -16.46 -13.37
CA VAL A 210 -10.26 -16.13 -12.64
C VAL A 210 -9.92 -17.24 -11.65
N GLN A 211 -10.92 -17.75 -10.92
CA GLN A 211 -10.73 -18.85 -9.99
C GLN A 211 -10.30 -20.15 -10.70
N LYS A 212 -10.84 -20.40 -11.90
CA LYS A 212 -10.44 -21.53 -12.74
C LYS A 212 -8.97 -21.41 -13.15
N TRP A 213 -8.54 -20.26 -13.65
CA TRP A 213 -7.14 -20.03 -14.02
C TRP A 213 -6.20 -20.16 -12.81
N ILE A 214 -6.56 -19.60 -11.66
CA ILE A 214 -5.78 -19.77 -10.43
C ILE A 214 -5.60 -21.25 -10.08
N THR A 215 -6.67 -22.04 -10.25
CA THR A 215 -6.63 -23.48 -9.95
C THR A 215 -5.74 -24.23 -10.95
N GLU A 216 -5.82 -23.89 -12.24
CA GLU A 216 -4.97 -24.45 -13.29
C GLU A 216 -3.49 -24.11 -13.06
N PHE A 217 -3.16 -22.84 -12.76
CA PHE A 217 -1.80 -22.41 -12.45
C PHE A 217 -1.24 -23.06 -11.19
N ALA A 218 -1.99 -23.08 -10.09
CA ALA A 218 -1.54 -23.70 -8.85
C ALA A 218 -1.31 -25.20 -9.00
N THR A 219 -2.12 -25.87 -9.84
CA THR A 219 -1.95 -27.29 -10.15
C THR A 219 -0.75 -27.52 -11.07
N GLY A 220 -0.54 -26.67 -12.08
CA GLY A 220 0.61 -26.75 -12.98
C GLY A 220 1.95 -26.45 -12.29
N ALA A 221 1.93 -25.64 -11.22
CA ALA A 221 3.10 -25.32 -10.40
C ALA A 221 3.35 -26.29 -9.24
N ASP A 222 2.55 -27.35 -9.13
CA ASP A 222 2.63 -28.38 -8.07
C ASP A 222 2.62 -27.80 -6.64
N LEU A 223 1.81 -26.75 -6.41
CA LEU A 223 1.74 -26.13 -5.09
C LEU A 223 0.97 -27.03 -4.11
N PRO A 224 1.54 -27.34 -2.93
CA PRO A 224 0.92 -28.23 -1.97
C PRO A 224 -0.40 -27.65 -1.45
N ARG A 225 -1.50 -28.39 -1.63
CA ARG A 225 -2.86 -28.00 -1.16
C ARG A 225 -3.06 -28.23 0.34
N ALA A 226 -2.02 -28.03 1.15
CA ALA A 226 -1.96 -28.45 2.55
C ALA A 226 -3.18 -28.02 3.36
N ASN A 227 -3.75 -26.83 3.09
CA ASN A 227 -4.92 -26.28 3.81
C ASN A 227 -6.06 -25.77 2.89
N GLY A 228 -6.17 -26.26 1.64
CA GLY A 228 -7.31 -25.95 0.76
C GLY A 228 -6.96 -25.47 -0.65
N THR A 229 -7.98 -25.02 -1.39
CA THR A 229 -7.84 -24.49 -2.76
C THR A 229 -7.43 -23.02 -2.74
N PHE A 230 -6.40 -22.67 -3.51
CA PHE A 230 -6.00 -21.28 -3.69
C PHE A 230 -7.14 -20.49 -4.31
N SER A 231 -7.66 -19.50 -3.59
CA SER A 231 -8.74 -18.65 -4.07
C SER A 231 -8.23 -17.31 -4.58
N THR A 232 -9.07 -16.59 -5.31
CA THR A 232 -8.85 -15.16 -5.60
C THR A 232 -8.60 -14.34 -4.32
N HIS A 233 -9.18 -14.75 -3.19
CA HIS A 233 -8.92 -14.13 -1.88
C HIS A 233 -7.48 -14.39 -1.41
N CYS A 234 -6.98 -15.62 -1.54
CA CYS A 234 -5.62 -16.00 -1.17
C CYS A 234 -4.58 -15.17 -1.92
N PHE A 235 -4.70 -15.03 -3.24
CA PHE A 235 -3.76 -14.22 -4.03
C PHE A 235 -3.82 -12.73 -3.71
N ARG A 236 -5.02 -12.21 -3.39
CA ARG A 236 -5.16 -10.80 -3.02
C ARG A 236 -4.54 -10.52 -1.66
N ARG A 237 -4.74 -11.39 -0.66
CA ARG A 237 -4.13 -11.26 0.67
C ARG A 237 -2.62 -11.54 0.63
N GLY A 238 -2.22 -12.67 0.06
CA GLY A 238 -0.83 -13.09 -0.10
C GLY A 238 0.01 -12.12 -0.93
N GLY A 239 -0.55 -11.56 -2.01
CA GLY A 239 0.13 -10.52 -2.78
C GLY A 239 0.34 -9.23 -1.99
N ALA A 240 -0.61 -8.86 -1.13
CA ALA A 240 -0.48 -7.70 -0.25
C ALA A 240 0.60 -7.92 0.82
N GLN A 241 0.63 -9.12 1.41
CA GLN A 241 1.66 -9.54 2.36
C GLN A 241 3.04 -9.55 1.72
N TYR A 242 3.17 -10.18 0.54
CA TYR A 242 4.43 -10.21 -0.20
C TYR A 242 4.94 -8.81 -0.53
N ARG A 243 4.06 -7.92 -1.00
CA ARG A 243 4.45 -6.54 -1.29
C ARG A 243 4.77 -5.74 -0.04
N PHE A 244 4.24 -6.09 1.12
CA PHE A 244 4.56 -5.43 2.37
C PHE A 244 5.88 -5.93 2.96
N MET A 245 6.12 -7.25 2.93
CA MET A 245 7.21 -7.90 3.67
C MET A 245 8.42 -8.26 2.81
N PHE A 246 8.18 -8.77 1.61
CA PHE A 246 9.20 -9.47 0.81
C PHE A 246 9.60 -8.73 -0.47
N ALA A 247 8.90 -7.66 -0.85
CA ALA A 247 9.30 -6.84 -1.97
C ALA A 247 10.61 -6.10 -1.66
N ALA A 248 11.45 -5.95 -2.68
CA ALA A 248 12.67 -5.16 -2.59
C ALA A 248 12.38 -3.74 -2.08
N VAL A 249 13.34 -3.16 -1.37
CA VAL A 249 13.18 -1.84 -0.77
C VAL A 249 12.90 -0.79 -1.86
N GLY A 250 12.00 0.15 -1.56
CA GLY A 250 11.45 1.11 -2.53
C GLY A 250 10.35 0.54 -3.44
N ARG A 251 10.13 -0.79 -3.44
CA ARG A 251 8.98 -1.46 -4.10
C ARG A 251 7.98 -2.05 -3.11
N GLN A 252 8.27 -1.91 -1.82
CA GLN A 252 7.34 -2.28 -0.76
C GLN A 252 6.12 -1.37 -0.79
N TRP A 253 4.97 -1.95 -0.44
CA TRP A 253 3.73 -1.21 -0.37
C TRP A 253 3.54 -0.58 1.00
N THR A 254 3.16 0.69 1.00
CA THR A 254 2.63 1.36 2.19
C THR A 254 1.38 0.65 2.69
N LEU A 255 1.08 0.78 4.00
CA LEU A 255 -0.16 0.25 4.58
C LEU A 255 -1.42 0.69 3.83
N TRP A 256 -1.41 1.89 3.24
CA TRP A 256 -2.53 2.38 2.43
C TRP A 256 -2.67 1.58 1.12
N GLN A 257 -1.58 1.29 0.43
CA GLN A 257 -1.58 0.47 -0.80
C GLN A 257 -1.99 -0.98 -0.50
N VAL A 258 -1.49 -1.56 0.60
CA VAL A 258 -1.90 -2.90 1.07
C VAL A 258 -3.40 -2.94 1.36
N ARG A 259 -3.92 -1.92 2.08
CA ARG A 259 -5.34 -1.78 2.39
C ARG A 259 -6.20 -1.73 1.11
N TRP A 260 -5.77 -0.92 0.14
CA TRP A 260 -6.46 -0.77 -1.15
C TRP A 260 -6.47 -2.09 -1.94
N TRP A 261 -5.32 -2.74 -2.09
CA TRP A 261 -5.19 -3.98 -2.86
C TRP A 261 -6.01 -5.13 -2.27
N GLY A 262 -5.89 -5.33 -0.96
CA GLY A 262 -6.66 -6.35 -0.26
C GLY A 262 -8.16 -6.04 -0.14
N ARG A 263 -8.62 -4.89 -0.66
CA ARG A 263 -10.00 -4.38 -0.49
C ARG A 263 -10.47 -4.56 0.95
N TRP A 264 -9.63 -4.17 1.90
CA TRP A 264 -10.10 -4.00 3.27
C TRP A 264 -11.18 -2.92 3.26
N ALA A 265 -12.28 -3.17 3.95
CA ALA A 265 -13.42 -2.25 3.95
C ALA A 265 -13.01 -0.91 4.56
N GLU A 266 -13.64 0.18 4.11
CA GLU A 266 -13.33 1.54 4.58
C GLU A 266 -13.62 1.72 6.09
N GLY A 267 -14.45 0.84 6.68
CA GLY A 267 -14.73 0.75 8.11
C GLY A 267 -13.95 -0.33 8.89
N GLU A 268 -13.11 -1.14 8.25
CA GLU A 268 -12.23 -2.07 8.99
C GLU A 268 -11.12 -1.28 9.69
N HIS A 269 -10.91 -1.57 10.98
CA HIS A 269 -9.95 -0.84 11.80
C HIS A 269 -8.52 -1.07 11.30
N ARG A 270 -7.69 -0.03 11.30
CA ARG A 270 -6.27 -0.13 10.90
C ARG A 270 -5.53 -1.20 11.69
N GLU A 271 -5.88 -1.37 12.96
CA GLU A 271 -5.34 -2.42 13.84
C GLU A 271 -5.64 -3.82 13.34
N THR A 272 -6.77 -4.07 12.69
CA THR A 272 -7.08 -5.41 12.16
C THR A 272 -6.20 -5.74 10.97
N LEU A 273 -5.89 -4.76 10.13
CA LEU A 273 -4.92 -4.93 9.04
C LEU A 273 -3.52 -5.18 9.60
N ILE A 274 -3.07 -4.35 10.55
CA ILE A 274 -1.76 -4.48 11.17
C ILE A 274 -1.64 -5.82 11.88
N LYS A 275 -2.63 -6.20 12.69
CA LYS A 275 -2.68 -7.50 13.36
C LYS A 275 -2.63 -8.65 12.37
N TYR A 276 -3.36 -8.58 11.25
CA TYR A 276 -3.29 -9.62 10.23
C TYR A 276 -1.90 -9.75 9.59
N LEU A 277 -1.20 -8.63 9.38
CA LEU A 277 0.17 -8.64 8.86
C LEU A 277 1.16 -9.17 9.91
N LEU A 278 0.98 -8.79 11.18
CA LEU A 278 1.82 -9.22 12.30
C LEU A 278 1.60 -10.67 12.71
N ASP A 279 0.34 -11.14 12.76
CA ASP A 279 0.00 -12.53 13.04
C ASP A 279 0.69 -13.44 12.02
N GLU A 280 0.79 -13.01 10.75
CA GLU A 280 1.49 -13.79 9.72
C GLU A 280 3.01 -13.67 9.76
N LEU A 281 3.56 -12.50 10.09
CA LEU A 281 4.97 -12.36 10.44
C LEU A 281 5.35 -13.34 11.54
N ASN A 282 4.53 -13.39 12.60
CA ASN A 282 4.74 -14.27 13.73
C ASN A 282 4.67 -15.76 13.34
N THR A 283 3.86 -16.16 12.35
CA THR A 283 3.86 -17.55 11.83
C THR A 283 5.13 -17.92 11.07
N TYR A 284 5.87 -16.94 10.53
CA TYR A 284 7.15 -17.17 9.85
C TYR A 284 8.35 -17.10 10.80
N GLU A 285 8.20 -16.51 11.99
CA GLU A 285 9.25 -16.29 12.98
C GLU A 285 9.46 -17.47 13.96
N ASP A 286 8.97 -18.67 13.64
CA ASP A 286 9.05 -19.85 14.53
C ASP A 286 10.49 -20.34 14.84
N ASP A 287 11.53 -19.76 14.23
CA ASP A 287 12.92 -20.10 14.52
C ASP A 287 13.76 -18.87 14.90
N TYR A 288 13.91 -18.66 16.21
CA TYR A 288 14.83 -17.68 16.78
C TYR A 288 16.27 -18.21 16.87
N SER A 289 16.61 -19.35 16.25
CA SER A 289 17.99 -19.90 16.26
C SER A 289 19.03 -18.89 15.77
N GLY A 290 18.63 -18.01 14.85
CA GLY A 290 19.45 -16.92 14.33
C GLY A 290 19.78 -15.82 15.36
N MET A 291 18.96 -15.62 16.42
CA MET A 291 19.20 -14.58 17.44
C MET A 291 20.42 -14.87 18.34
N LEU A 292 20.92 -16.10 18.34
CA LEU A 292 22.11 -16.49 19.11
C LEU A 292 23.41 -16.43 18.30
N LEU A 293 23.36 -16.00 17.03
CA LEU A 293 24.56 -15.77 16.24
C LEU A 293 25.36 -14.61 16.86
N PRO A 294 26.67 -14.79 17.16
CA PRO A 294 27.52 -13.77 17.81
C PRO A 294 27.63 -12.44 17.06
N SER A 295 27.31 -12.43 15.77
CA SER A 295 27.17 -11.24 14.95
C SER A 295 25.78 -11.22 14.34
N GLN A 296 24.84 -10.54 15.01
CA GLN A 296 23.60 -10.14 14.35
C GLN A 296 23.98 -9.13 13.25
N PRO A 297 23.54 -9.30 11.99
CA PRO A 297 23.59 -8.19 11.04
C PRO A 297 22.79 -7.04 11.64
N ASP A 298 23.35 -5.84 11.61
CA ASP A 298 22.91 -4.62 12.31
C ASP A 298 21.40 -4.34 12.13
N THR A 299 20.57 -4.95 12.97
CA THR A 299 19.10 -4.90 12.93
C THR A 299 18.54 -3.71 13.70
N ASP A 300 19.36 -3.05 14.50
CA ASP A 300 18.95 -1.98 15.42
C ASP A 300 18.57 -0.66 14.71
N ARG A 301 18.77 -0.55 13.38
CA ARG A 301 18.42 0.67 12.63
C ARG A 301 17.15 0.60 11.79
N ASN A 302 16.72 -0.57 11.28
CA ASN A 302 15.50 -0.69 10.48
C ASN A 302 14.80 -2.04 10.67
N PHE A 303 13.47 -2.03 10.75
CA PHE A 303 12.54 -3.15 11.04
C PHE A 303 12.70 -4.42 10.17
N LEU A 304 13.51 -4.41 9.10
CA LEU A 304 13.81 -5.56 8.22
C LEU A 304 15.27 -5.58 7.73
N GLY A 305 16.22 -4.96 8.45
CA GLY A 305 17.64 -4.91 8.04
C GLY A 305 17.93 -3.97 6.85
N GLU A 306 16.98 -3.09 6.51
CA GLU A 306 17.05 -2.19 5.34
C GLU A 306 18.23 -1.22 5.33
N GLY A 307 18.80 -0.92 6.50
CA GLY A 307 19.95 -0.02 6.62
C GLY A 307 21.18 -0.56 5.91
N SER A 308 21.40 -1.88 5.91
CA SER A 308 22.66 -2.45 5.37
C SER A 308 22.72 -2.48 3.85
N SER A 309 21.57 -2.49 3.16
CA SER A 309 21.51 -2.67 1.69
C SER A 309 21.50 -1.34 0.92
N ILE A 310 21.23 -0.23 1.61
CA ILE A 310 21.07 1.11 1.00
C ILE A 310 21.92 2.16 1.73
N ALA A 311 22.52 1.83 2.88
CA ALA A 311 23.48 2.74 3.49
C ALA A 311 24.62 2.99 2.49
N PRO A 312 25.03 4.26 2.30
CA PRO A 312 26.29 4.54 1.64
C PRO A 312 27.38 3.72 2.35
N ALA A 313 28.27 3.10 1.57
CA ALA A 313 29.33 2.27 2.12
C ALA A 313 29.99 3.02 3.29
N THR A 314 29.94 2.42 4.48
CA THR A 314 30.54 3.04 5.67
C THR A 314 32.04 3.19 5.44
N ALA A 315 32.66 4.17 6.10
CA ALA A 315 34.11 4.36 6.02
C ALA A 315 34.88 3.08 6.37
N GLU A 316 34.32 2.26 7.26
CA GLU A 316 34.85 0.95 7.62
C GLU A 316 34.76 -0.07 6.47
N ASN A 317 33.62 -0.17 5.78
CA ASN A 317 33.46 -1.02 4.60
C ASN A 317 34.44 -0.61 3.48
N ILE A 318 34.63 0.69 3.28
CA ILE A 318 35.59 1.23 2.32
C ILE A 318 37.02 0.88 2.74
N THR A 319 37.33 0.96 4.03
CA THR A 319 38.65 0.63 4.57
C THR A 319 38.94 -0.87 4.42
N GLN A 320 37.96 -1.74 4.71
CA GLN A 320 38.10 -3.18 4.54
C GLN A 320 38.26 -3.56 3.05
N LEU A 321 37.48 -2.95 2.16
CA LEU A 321 37.63 -3.15 0.72
C LEU A 321 39.01 -2.69 0.22
N HIS A 322 39.48 -1.54 0.71
CA HIS A 322 40.81 -1.03 0.38
C HIS A 322 41.93 -1.96 0.89
N GLN A 323 41.80 -2.49 2.11
CA GLN A 323 42.75 -3.44 2.68
C GLN A 323 42.79 -4.74 1.90
N SER A 324 41.61 -5.29 1.54
CA SER A 324 41.48 -6.51 0.73
C SER A 324 42.11 -6.33 -0.66
N LEU A 325 41.78 -5.23 -1.34
CA LEU A 325 42.37 -4.92 -2.64
C LEU A 325 43.90 -4.76 -2.55
N SER A 326 44.38 -4.12 -1.48
CA SER A 326 45.82 -3.95 -1.23
C SER A 326 46.54 -5.27 -0.98
N THR A 327 45.91 -6.22 -0.28
CA THR A 327 46.47 -7.56 -0.08
C THR A 327 46.51 -8.35 -1.37
N ASP A 328 45.47 -8.26 -2.20
CA ASP A 328 45.42 -8.95 -3.49
C ASP A 328 46.46 -8.41 -4.47
N ILE A 329 46.64 -7.08 -4.52
CA ILE A 329 47.69 -6.44 -5.33
C ILE A 329 49.08 -6.90 -4.87
N ARG A 330 49.35 -6.94 -3.56
CA ARG A 330 50.63 -7.43 -3.03
C ARG A 330 50.86 -8.91 -3.37
N SER A 331 49.83 -9.74 -3.28
CA SER A 331 49.88 -11.15 -3.66
C SER A 331 50.21 -11.31 -5.15
N LEU A 332 49.53 -10.53 -6.01
CA LEU A 332 49.77 -10.52 -7.45
C LEU A 332 51.20 -10.07 -7.77
N SER A 333 51.69 -9.01 -7.13
CA SER A 333 53.08 -8.54 -7.30
C SER A 333 54.07 -9.64 -6.93
N GLY A 334 53.87 -10.31 -5.79
CA GLY A 334 54.73 -11.42 -5.39
C GLY A 334 54.67 -12.62 -6.35
N ALA A 335 53.52 -12.88 -6.97
CA ALA A 335 53.40 -13.91 -8.01
C ALA A 335 54.15 -13.51 -9.30
N PHE A 336 54.08 -12.23 -9.69
CA PHE A 336 54.86 -11.69 -10.81
C PHE A 336 56.37 -11.76 -10.55
N ASP A 337 56.82 -11.39 -9.35
CA ASP A 337 58.24 -11.47 -8.98
C ASP A 337 58.76 -12.91 -9.00
N ARG A 338 57.93 -13.87 -8.57
CA ARG A 338 58.25 -15.31 -8.68
C ARG A 338 58.35 -15.76 -10.13
N LEU A 339 57.42 -15.35 -11.00
CA LEU A 339 57.48 -15.67 -12.42
C LEU A 339 58.72 -15.04 -13.09
N LEU A 340 59.00 -13.77 -12.78
CA LEU A 340 60.20 -13.09 -13.26
C LEU A 340 61.48 -13.77 -12.77
N SER A 341 61.52 -14.23 -11.51
CA SER A 341 62.65 -15.00 -10.96
C SER A 341 62.82 -16.34 -11.67
N ILE A 342 61.74 -17.06 -11.99
CA ILE A 342 61.80 -18.32 -12.74
C ILE A 342 62.35 -18.07 -14.15
N VAL A 343 61.84 -17.05 -14.85
CA VAL A 343 62.30 -16.68 -16.20
C VAL A 343 63.77 -16.24 -16.17
N ALA A 344 64.17 -15.40 -15.21
CA ALA A 344 65.55 -14.96 -15.03
C ALA A 344 66.49 -16.15 -14.77
N SER A 345 66.08 -17.10 -13.91
CA SER A 345 66.83 -18.33 -13.63
C SER A 345 66.94 -19.24 -14.85
N THR A 346 65.92 -19.26 -15.71
CA THR A 346 65.92 -20.05 -16.95
C THR A 346 66.84 -19.44 -18.02
N ILE A 347 67.00 -18.11 -18.02
CA ILE A 347 67.86 -17.39 -18.98
C ILE A 347 69.34 -17.39 -18.55
N THR A 348 69.64 -17.50 -17.24
CA THR A 348 71.01 -17.37 -16.72
C THR A 348 71.68 -18.67 -16.24
N GLY A 349 71.04 -19.84 -16.38
CA GLY A 349 71.53 -21.06 -15.75
C GLY A 349 71.72 -22.28 -16.66
N SER A 350 72.69 -22.22 -17.58
CA SER A 350 73.42 -23.43 -17.99
C SER A 350 74.41 -23.81 -16.88
N ALA A 351 74.48 -25.11 -16.59
CA ALA A 351 75.49 -25.81 -15.79
C ALA A 351 75.52 -25.57 -14.26
N SER A 352 74.85 -26.45 -13.52
CA SER A 352 75.53 -27.51 -12.73
C SER A 352 74.55 -28.18 -11.76
N GLN A 353 74.36 -29.50 -11.90
CA GLN A 353 73.74 -30.36 -10.88
C GLN A 353 74.62 -30.45 -9.62
N PRO A 354 74.04 -30.77 -8.45
CA PRO A 354 74.20 -32.14 -7.97
C PRO A 354 72.96 -32.77 -7.33
N SER A 355 73.03 -34.10 -7.26
CA SER A 355 72.08 -35.14 -6.86
C SER A 355 71.61 -35.12 -5.38
N PRO A 356 70.57 -35.92 -5.02
CA PRO A 356 69.81 -35.79 -3.78
C PRO A 356 70.32 -36.71 -2.65
N SER A 357 70.21 -36.24 -1.40
CA SER A 357 70.39 -37.05 -0.19
C SER A 357 69.07 -37.19 0.57
N ILE A 358 68.68 -38.45 0.76
CA ILE A 358 67.53 -38.95 1.53
C ILE A 358 67.84 -38.88 3.04
N GLY A 359 66.89 -38.41 3.84
CA GLY A 359 66.83 -38.55 5.31
C GLY A 359 65.53 -37.89 5.80
N SER A 360 64.44 -38.63 6.02
CA SER A 360 64.00 -39.25 7.29
C SER A 360 64.29 -38.42 8.54
N ASP A 361 63.23 -37.81 9.10
CA ASP A 361 62.80 -37.82 10.52
C ASP A 361 61.92 -36.59 10.79
N ARG A 362 60.62 -36.77 11.09
CA ARG A 362 60.01 -37.05 12.41
C ARG A 362 59.83 -35.78 13.26
N ALA A 363 58.54 -35.45 13.45
CA ALA A 363 57.92 -34.72 14.56
C ALA A 363 58.46 -33.33 14.96
N ASN A 364 57.59 -32.31 14.93
CA ASN A 364 57.22 -31.61 16.16
C ASN A 364 56.01 -30.68 15.98
N ILE A 365 55.06 -30.90 16.87
CA ILE A 365 53.95 -30.01 17.22
C ILE A 365 54.53 -28.92 18.13
N PRO A 366 54.17 -27.64 17.99
CA PRO A 366 54.23 -26.71 19.10
C PRO A 366 52.84 -26.53 19.70
N ASP A 367 52.72 -27.07 20.91
CA ASP A 367 51.77 -26.64 21.93
C ASP A 367 52.18 -25.22 22.38
N THR A 368 51.24 -24.29 22.47
CA THR A 368 51.46 -23.01 23.14
C THR A 368 50.20 -22.62 23.89
N GLN A 369 50.18 -23.03 25.15
CA GLN A 369 49.37 -22.42 26.19
C GLN A 369 49.76 -20.95 26.34
N SER A 370 48.77 -20.07 26.39
CA SER A 370 48.85 -18.82 27.15
C SER A 370 47.43 -18.44 27.58
N GLY A 371 47.18 -18.62 28.87
CA GLY A 371 45.99 -18.15 29.54
C GLY A 371 46.04 -16.63 29.72
N LEU A 372 44.88 -16.00 29.54
CA LEU A 372 44.56 -14.74 30.18
C LEU A 372 43.14 -14.85 30.76
N MET A 373 43.10 -14.87 32.10
CA MET A 373 41.91 -14.51 32.86
C MET A 373 41.51 -13.08 32.52
N ILE A 374 40.24 -12.86 32.18
CA ILE A 374 39.63 -11.53 32.30
C ILE A 374 38.35 -11.68 33.13
N GLN A 375 38.39 -11.04 34.29
CA GLN A 375 37.31 -10.92 35.27
C GLN A 375 36.19 -10.02 34.75
N CYS A 376 34.94 -10.40 35.04
CA CYS A 376 33.76 -9.55 34.91
C CYS A 376 33.80 -8.38 35.92
N PRO A 377 33.53 -7.14 35.50
CA PRO A 377 33.15 -6.08 36.43
C PRO A 377 31.64 -6.10 36.71
N ARG A 378 31.31 -6.17 38.00
CA ARG A 378 30.03 -5.78 38.61
C ARG A 378 29.56 -4.41 38.11
N GLY A 379 28.25 -4.30 37.83
CA GLY A 379 27.61 -3.04 37.45
C GLY A 379 27.40 -2.04 38.59
N PRO A 380 26.85 -0.85 38.30
CA PRO A 380 26.30 0.07 39.29
C PRO A 380 24.76 0.22 39.18
N PRO A 381 24.11 0.85 40.19
CA PRO A 381 22.78 0.47 40.65
C PRO A 381 21.62 1.29 40.05
N ALA A 382 20.43 0.76 40.30
CA ALA A 382 19.12 1.29 39.96
C ALA A 382 18.86 2.72 40.43
N PHE A 383 18.31 3.54 39.53
CA PHE A 383 17.57 4.75 39.89
C PHE A 383 16.07 4.46 39.79
N HIS A 384 15.41 4.44 40.95
CA HIS A 384 13.96 4.46 41.07
C HIS A 384 13.45 5.88 40.78
N LEU A 385 12.73 6.05 39.65
CA LEU A 385 11.86 7.20 39.44
C LEU A 385 10.40 6.74 39.60
N THR A 386 9.87 6.96 40.79
CA THR A 386 8.45 6.87 41.12
C THR A 386 7.70 8.00 40.40
N ARG A 387 7.05 7.65 39.28
CA ARG A 387 6.06 8.51 38.61
C ARG A 387 4.68 8.26 39.24
N PRO A 388 3.93 9.31 39.65
CA PRO A 388 2.60 9.13 40.22
C PRO A 388 1.66 8.54 39.16
N LEU A 389 1.04 7.41 39.51
CA LEU A 389 -0.02 6.77 38.73
C LEU A 389 -1.23 7.69 38.70
N PHE A 390 -1.53 8.25 37.53
CA PHE A 390 -2.89 8.68 37.20
C PHE A 390 -3.81 7.45 37.31
N PRO A 391 -5.05 7.59 37.80
CA PRO A 391 -5.97 6.46 37.90
C PRO A 391 -6.13 5.85 36.52
N ILE A 392 -5.85 4.54 36.45
CA ILE A 392 -5.99 3.70 35.26
C ILE A 392 -7.35 4.02 34.66
N SER A 393 -7.32 4.63 33.46
CA SER A 393 -8.48 4.77 32.59
C SER A 393 -9.22 3.44 32.62
N LEU A 394 -10.49 3.45 33.04
CA LEU A 394 -11.36 2.27 32.96
C LEU A 394 -11.44 1.83 31.50
N SER A 395 -10.51 0.98 31.10
CA SER A 395 -10.49 0.37 29.78
C SER A 395 -11.60 -0.66 29.77
N THR A 396 -12.74 -0.27 29.20
CA THR A 396 -13.91 -1.13 29.06
C THR A 396 -13.51 -2.43 28.37
N PRO A 397 -13.86 -3.60 28.92
CA PRO A 397 -13.60 -4.86 28.24
C PRO A 397 -14.35 -4.88 26.91
N ALA A 398 -13.62 -5.16 25.83
CA ALA A 398 -14.19 -5.22 24.50
C ALA A 398 -15.30 -6.28 24.47
N ILE A 399 -16.48 -5.94 23.93
CA ILE A 399 -17.53 -6.93 23.70
C ILE A 399 -17.05 -7.86 22.59
N ILE A 400 -16.48 -9.00 22.98
CA ILE A 400 -15.93 -10.00 22.07
C ILE A 400 -17.05 -10.60 21.23
N ALA A 401 -16.69 -10.97 20.00
CA ALA A 401 -17.56 -11.75 19.11
C ALA A 401 -18.07 -12.99 19.86
N THR A 402 -19.17 -13.60 19.43
CA THR A 402 -19.61 -14.88 20.00
C THR A 402 -18.58 -15.96 19.65
N SER A 403 -17.52 -16.07 20.46
CA SER A 403 -16.60 -17.21 20.54
C SER A 403 -17.02 -18.04 21.76
N ASN A 404 -16.82 -19.34 21.68
CA ASN A 404 -16.91 -20.18 22.87
C ASN A 404 -15.63 -20.02 23.72
N SER A 405 -15.64 -20.54 24.95
CA SER A 405 -14.49 -20.54 25.88
C SER A 405 -13.22 -21.21 25.33
N VAL A 406 -13.31 -21.93 24.20
CA VAL A 406 -12.21 -22.63 23.53
C VAL A 406 -11.60 -21.78 22.40
N GLY A 407 -12.05 -20.54 22.21
CA GLY A 407 -11.58 -19.66 21.14
C GLY A 407 -12.03 -20.07 19.74
N MET A 408 -12.80 -21.16 19.61
CA MET A 408 -13.44 -21.52 18.34
C MET A 408 -14.65 -20.62 18.10
N ARG A 409 -14.87 -20.29 16.82
CA ARG A 409 -16.11 -19.60 16.42
C ARG A 409 -17.29 -20.50 16.78
N SER A 410 -18.17 -20.02 17.66
CA SER A 410 -19.38 -20.76 18.00
C SER A 410 -20.21 -21.00 16.75
N HIS A 411 -20.85 -22.16 16.65
CA HIS A 411 -21.80 -22.41 15.58
C HIS A 411 -22.91 -21.35 15.61
N LYS A 412 -23.38 -20.89 14.43
CA LYS A 412 -24.37 -19.80 14.35
C LYS A 412 -25.63 -20.08 15.19
N ARG A 413 -26.10 -21.33 15.14
CA ARG A 413 -27.26 -21.82 15.91
C ARG A 413 -27.12 -21.68 17.44
N ASP A 414 -25.90 -21.62 17.95
CA ASP A 414 -25.61 -21.56 19.39
C ASP A 414 -25.28 -20.14 19.87
N SER A 415 -25.18 -19.18 18.93
CA SER A 415 -24.76 -17.80 19.23
C SER A 415 -25.68 -17.08 20.24
N TRP A 416 -26.98 -17.39 20.25
CA TRP A 416 -27.93 -16.79 21.18
C TRP A 416 -27.77 -17.31 22.60
N ARG A 417 -27.38 -18.58 22.79
CA ARG A 417 -27.11 -19.15 24.13
C ARG A 417 -25.92 -18.46 24.78
N ILE A 418 -24.87 -18.20 24.00
CA ILE A 418 -23.69 -17.42 24.43
C ILE A 418 -24.09 -15.99 24.80
N ILE A 419 -25.02 -15.37 24.06
CA ILE A 419 -25.53 -14.04 24.39
C ILE A 419 -26.26 -14.05 25.75
N VAL A 420 -27.10 -15.06 26.00
CA VAL A 420 -27.79 -15.23 27.29
C VAL A 420 -26.78 -15.46 28.42
N GLU A 421 -25.77 -16.32 28.21
CA GLU A 421 -24.73 -16.59 29.20
C GLU A 421 -23.91 -15.33 29.55
N HIS A 422 -23.45 -14.59 28.53
CA HIS A 422 -22.78 -13.30 28.72
C HIS A 422 -23.68 -12.27 29.45
N TRP A 423 -24.99 -12.33 29.24
CA TRP A 423 -25.93 -11.43 29.89
C TRP A 423 -26.04 -11.69 31.40
N GLU A 424 -25.98 -12.95 31.82
CA GLU A 424 -26.25 -13.35 33.20
C GLU A 424 -25.03 -13.64 34.05
N LYS A 425 -24.02 -14.30 33.46
CA LYS A 425 -22.82 -14.77 34.15
C LYS A 425 -21.58 -13.97 33.76
N GLY A 426 -21.58 -13.37 32.58
CA GLY A 426 -20.37 -12.84 31.96
C GLY A 426 -19.51 -13.95 31.36
N ASP A 427 -18.27 -13.64 31.04
CA ASP A 427 -17.25 -14.59 30.59
C ASP A 427 -15.84 -14.11 31.02
N PRO A 428 -15.36 -14.56 32.21
CA PRO A 428 -14.04 -14.18 32.71
C PRO A 428 -12.89 -14.59 31.78
N THR A 429 -13.03 -15.67 30.99
CA THR A 429 -11.97 -16.15 30.09
C THR A 429 -11.69 -15.16 28.96
N HIS A 430 -12.69 -14.35 28.63
CA HIS A 430 -12.65 -13.31 27.61
C HIS A 430 -12.63 -11.90 28.22
N GLY A 431 -12.32 -11.77 29.52
CA GLY A 431 -12.25 -10.47 30.21
C GLY A 431 -13.62 -9.83 30.49
N LEU A 432 -14.73 -10.54 30.27
CA LEU A 432 -16.07 -10.12 30.64
C LEU A 432 -16.38 -10.57 32.08
N THR A 433 -15.66 -10.04 33.06
CA THR A 433 -15.82 -10.45 34.47
C THR A 433 -17.16 -10.04 35.08
N THR A 434 -17.76 -8.95 34.60
CA THR A 434 -19.05 -8.45 35.05
C THR A 434 -20.14 -8.82 34.02
N PRO A 435 -21.24 -9.48 34.43
CA PRO A 435 -22.37 -9.78 33.55
C PRO A 435 -22.89 -8.54 32.84
N LEU A 436 -23.30 -8.66 31.56
CA LEU A 436 -23.73 -7.49 30.78
C LEU A 436 -24.94 -6.77 31.39
N ARG A 437 -25.81 -7.47 32.12
CA ARG A 437 -26.97 -6.86 32.80
C ARG A 437 -26.57 -5.87 33.90
N ASP A 438 -25.39 -6.07 34.49
CA ASP A 438 -24.87 -5.32 35.64
C ASP A 438 -23.89 -4.22 35.21
N TRP A 439 -23.72 -4.00 33.91
CA TRP A 439 -22.84 -2.96 33.39
C TRP A 439 -23.35 -1.55 33.73
N PRO A 440 -22.50 -0.68 34.30
CA PRO A 440 -22.88 0.71 34.57
C PRO A 440 -23.08 1.47 33.27
N LYS A 441 -24.03 2.42 33.25
CA LYS A 441 -24.37 3.21 32.06
C LYS A 441 -23.16 3.98 31.51
N GLU A 442 -22.26 4.40 32.38
CA GLU A 442 -21.02 5.11 32.04
C GLU A 442 -20.14 4.34 31.05
N TRP A 443 -20.14 3.01 31.13
CA TRP A 443 -19.37 2.15 30.21
C TRP A 443 -19.94 2.13 28.79
N LEU A 444 -21.21 2.52 28.63
CA LEU A 444 -21.91 2.58 27.35
C LEU A 444 -21.93 3.99 26.74
N MET A 445 -21.36 4.99 27.43
CA MET A 445 -21.34 6.39 26.98
C MET A 445 -19.99 6.78 26.35
N GLY A 446 -19.94 7.95 25.72
CA GLY A 446 -18.72 8.53 25.15
C GLY A 446 -18.11 7.71 24.01
N MET A 447 -16.80 7.42 24.10
CA MET A 447 -16.06 6.66 23.08
C MET A 447 -16.58 5.23 22.88
N ASN A 448 -17.32 4.69 23.85
CA ASN A 448 -17.89 3.35 23.81
C ASN A 448 -19.28 3.28 23.16
N LYS A 449 -19.76 4.34 22.51
CA LYS A 449 -21.05 4.36 21.82
C LYS A 449 -21.30 3.16 20.88
N PRO A 450 -20.30 2.63 20.14
CA PRO A 450 -20.49 1.42 19.34
C PRO A 450 -20.83 0.17 20.18
N LEU A 451 -20.32 0.08 21.41
CA LEU A 451 -20.61 -1.01 22.36
C LEU A 451 -22.05 -0.91 22.90
N ALA A 452 -22.59 0.29 23.06
CA ALA A 452 -23.97 0.52 23.49
C ALA A 452 -24.99 -0.14 22.55
N MET A 453 -24.75 -0.08 21.24
CA MET A 453 -25.61 -0.75 20.26
C MET A 453 -25.57 -2.28 20.46
N LYS A 454 -24.38 -2.88 20.58
CA LYS A 454 -24.22 -4.33 20.80
C LYS A 454 -24.84 -4.77 22.13
N HIS A 455 -24.64 -3.99 23.20
CA HIS A 455 -25.26 -4.22 24.51
C HIS A 455 -26.78 -4.25 24.41
N THR A 456 -27.38 -3.27 23.71
CA THR A 456 -28.83 -3.20 23.49
C THR A 456 -29.35 -4.41 22.73
N GLN A 457 -28.64 -4.86 21.69
CA GLN A 457 -29.01 -6.06 20.93
C GLN A 457 -28.99 -7.32 21.81
N ARG A 458 -27.93 -7.50 22.61
CA ARG A 458 -27.82 -8.63 23.54
C ARG A 458 -28.89 -8.59 24.63
N LYS A 459 -29.19 -7.39 25.16
CA LYS A 459 -30.28 -7.16 26.10
C LYS A 459 -31.62 -7.62 25.53
N ILE A 460 -31.95 -7.27 24.29
CA ILE A 460 -33.22 -7.64 23.65
C ILE A 460 -33.35 -9.16 23.57
N ILE A 461 -32.33 -9.85 23.05
CA ILE A 461 -32.34 -11.32 22.92
C ILE A 461 -32.46 -11.99 24.30
N ALA A 462 -31.61 -11.59 25.25
CA ALA A 462 -31.58 -12.20 26.58
C ALA A 462 -32.88 -11.96 27.37
N THR A 463 -33.42 -10.73 27.33
CA THR A 463 -34.69 -10.42 28.02
C THR A 463 -35.88 -11.13 27.38
N GLU A 464 -35.90 -11.30 26.06
CA GLU A 464 -36.94 -12.08 25.41
C GLU A 464 -36.92 -13.53 25.93
N PHE A 465 -35.76 -14.19 25.90
CA PHE A 465 -35.62 -15.57 26.37
C PHE A 465 -35.95 -15.72 27.87
N ILE A 466 -35.41 -14.84 28.71
CA ILE A 466 -35.56 -14.94 30.17
C ILE A 466 -36.96 -14.56 30.63
N VAL A 467 -37.51 -13.45 30.13
CA VAL A 467 -38.78 -12.88 30.63
C VAL A 467 -39.98 -13.45 29.88
N GLN A 468 -39.95 -13.46 28.55
CA GLN A 468 -41.12 -13.85 27.74
C GLN A 468 -41.32 -15.37 27.68
N TYR A 469 -40.22 -16.13 27.66
CA TYR A 469 -40.26 -17.60 27.54
C TYR A 469 -39.87 -18.31 28.83
N ASN A 470 -39.65 -17.58 29.93
CA ASN A 470 -39.26 -18.13 31.23
C ASN A 470 -38.10 -19.14 31.13
N ARG A 471 -37.13 -18.88 30.24
CA ARG A 471 -35.98 -19.76 29.94
C ARG A 471 -36.35 -21.13 29.36
N ASN A 472 -37.56 -21.32 28.86
CA ASN A 472 -37.93 -22.53 28.13
C ASN A 472 -37.37 -22.46 26.71
N GLU A 473 -36.31 -23.23 26.47
CA GLU A 473 -35.62 -23.28 25.19
C GLU A 473 -36.48 -23.87 24.08
N GLU A 474 -37.32 -24.86 24.37
CA GLU A 474 -38.18 -25.50 23.37
C GLU A 474 -39.24 -24.52 22.86
N ASP A 475 -39.90 -23.80 23.78
CA ASP A 475 -40.88 -22.78 23.42
C ASP A 475 -40.24 -21.60 22.68
N PHE A 476 -39.02 -21.22 23.08
CA PHE A 476 -38.28 -20.14 22.44
C PHE A 476 -37.90 -20.49 20.99
N LEU A 477 -37.36 -21.68 20.76
CA LEU A 477 -36.99 -22.16 19.41
C LEU A 477 -38.22 -22.40 18.54
N LYS A 478 -39.32 -22.88 19.13
CA LYS A 478 -40.60 -23.03 18.42
C LYS A 478 -41.17 -21.69 17.94
N ALA A 479 -40.99 -20.63 18.73
CA ALA A 479 -41.44 -19.29 18.37
C ALA A 479 -40.47 -18.55 17.44
N TYR A 480 -39.16 -18.83 17.54
CA TYR A 480 -38.10 -18.17 16.78
C TYR A 480 -37.16 -19.19 16.12
N PRO A 481 -37.61 -19.90 15.06
CA PRO A 481 -36.76 -20.83 14.33
C PRO A 481 -35.52 -20.15 13.70
N GLU A 482 -35.55 -18.83 13.48
CA GLU A 482 -34.43 -18.04 12.98
C GLU A 482 -33.22 -18.01 13.92
N ALA A 483 -33.37 -18.49 15.16
CA ALA A 483 -32.26 -18.73 16.08
C ALA A 483 -31.17 -19.63 15.47
N GLU A 484 -31.54 -20.58 14.59
CA GLU A 484 -30.60 -21.47 13.92
C GLU A 484 -29.69 -20.75 12.92
N ASP A 485 -30.18 -19.68 12.29
CA ASP A 485 -29.45 -18.89 11.30
C ASP A 485 -28.48 -17.88 11.92
N GLY A 486 -28.58 -17.66 13.24
CA GLY A 486 -27.71 -16.79 14.02
C GLY A 486 -28.40 -15.55 14.62
N SER A 487 -27.72 -14.94 15.59
CA SER A 487 -28.27 -13.89 16.46
C SER A 487 -28.84 -12.66 15.72
N SER A 488 -28.33 -12.33 14.54
CA SER A 488 -28.83 -11.18 13.76
C SER A 488 -30.21 -11.42 13.17
N ARG A 489 -30.49 -12.62 12.66
CA ARG A 489 -31.84 -12.98 12.15
C ARG A 489 -32.81 -13.14 13.29
N LEU A 490 -32.37 -13.79 14.36
CA LEU A 490 -33.12 -13.90 15.62
C LEU A 490 -33.53 -12.52 16.15
N LEU A 491 -32.61 -11.56 16.20
CA LEU A 491 -32.92 -10.19 16.66
C LEU A 491 -33.97 -9.51 15.78
N ALA A 492 -33.94 -9.73 14.46
CA ALA A 492 -34.94 -9.17 13.55
C ALA A 492 -36.33 -9.77 13.82
N ALA A 493 -36.41 -11.09 13.99
CA ALA A 493 -37.64 -11.81 14.32
C ALA A 493 -38.23 -11.36 15.67
N ILE A 494 -37.39 -11.21 16.70
CA ILE A 494 -37.81 -10.71 18.03
C ILE A 494 -38.36 -9.29 17.93
N ASN A 495 -37.70 -8.40 17.17
CA ASN A 495 -38.20 -7.02 17.01
C ASN A 495 -39.53 -6.97 16.25
N GLU A 496 -39.75 -7.87 15.28
CA GLU A 496 -41.03 -7.98 14.59
C GLU A 496 -42.13 -8.49 15.54
N ALA A 497 -41.84 -9.49 16.36
CA ALA A 497 -42.78 -10.00 17.37
C ALA A 497 -43.13 -8.93 18.41
N ARG A 498 -42.14 -8.20 18.93
CA ARG A 498 -42.34 -7.04 19.82
C ARG A 498 -43.23 -5.97 19.19
N LYS A 499 -43.00 -5.67 17.91
CA LYS A 499 -43.85 -4.73 17.15
C LYS A 499 -45.30 -5.18 17.08
N LYS A 500 -45.54 -6.48 16.85
CA LYS A 500 -46.90 -7.07 16.79
C LYS A 500 -47.60 -7.04 18.14
N ARG A 501 -46.86 -7.18 19.24
CA ARG A 501 -47.41 -7.08 20.62
C ARG A 501 -47.68 -5.65 21.08
N GLY A 502 -47.13 -4.65 20.39
CA GLY A 502 -47.19 -3.25 20.81
C GLY A 502 -46.14 -2.88 21.86
N ASP A 503 -45.09 -3.71 22.02
CA ASP A 503 -44.00 -3.41 22.93
C ASP A 503 -43.22 -2.19 22.43
N PRO A 504 -42.83 -1.25 23.31
CA PRO A 504 -42.08 -0.06 22.90
C PRO A 504 -40.70 -0.48 22.37
N ILE A 505 -40.51 -0.29 21.05
CA ILE A 505 -39.21 -0.50 20.41
C ILE A 505 -38.30 0.67 20.81
N PRO A 506 -37.11 0.41 21.39
CA PRO A 506 -36.17 1.48 21.69
C PRO A 506 -35.84 2.23 20.40
N ARG A 507 -36.09 3.55 20.39
CA ARG A 507 -35.79 4.41 19.24
C ARG A 507 -34.28 4.41 18.99
N LYS A 508 -33.90 4.25 17.72
CA LYS A 508 -32.51 4.23 17.25
C LYS A 508 -31.77 5.54 17.49
#